data_AF-Q5WD23-F1
#
_entry.id   AF-Q5WD23-F1
#
_cell.length_a   1.000
_cell.length_b   1.000
_cell.length_c   1.000
_cell.angle_alpha   90.00
_cell.angle_beta   90.00
_cell.angle_gamma   90.00
#
_symmetry.space_group_name_H-M   'P 1'
#
loop_
_entity.id
_entity.type
_entity.pdbx_description
1 polymer ?
#
loop_
_entity_poly.entity_id
_entity_poly.type
_entity_poly.pdbx_seq_one_letter_code
_entity_poly.pdbx_strand_id
1 'polypeptide(L)'
;MLVFDILFRLQENYTQLNPNILLHINSNLCTIVYIICFSFKGDGMIGDTNENKKILAHLYNDVSKEMFGVGTTLLKVSISGALVTIQAKHKRAARSTALEGEVPSLKMEVDFHLSLLYKRKLAEQLATHFHDPIEVVLRDYDAKTQWAFTNILFSTS
;
A
#
# COMPACT_ATOMS: atom_id res chain seq x y z
N MET A 1 -23.81 -2.82 -0.33
CA MET A 1 -24.11 -1.60 0.44
C MET A 1 -22.91 -1.13 1.26
N LEU A 2 -22.20 -2.01 2.00
CA LEU A 2 -21.00 -1.64 2.79
C LEU A 2 -19.82 -1.02 2.00
N VAL A 3 -19.62 -1.41 0.73
CA VAL A 3 -18.48 -0.93 -0.07
C VAL A 3 -18.62 0.56 -0.41
N PHE A 4 -19.85 1.05 -0.59
CA PHE A 4 -20.11 2.46 -0.84
C PHE A 4 -19.84 3.33 0.39
N ASP A 5 -20.19 2.87 1.59
CA ASP A 5 -19.93 3.61 2.82
C ASP A 5 -18.42 3.72 3.13
N ILE A 6 -17.64 2.68 2.85
CA ILE A 6 -16.18 2.72 3.03
C ILE A 6 -15.54 3.65 2.00
N LEU A 7 -15.96 3.57 0.73
CA LEU A 7 -15.47 4.45 -0.32
C LEU A 7 -15.82 5.93 -0.07
N PHE A 8 -17.02 6.19 0.45
CA PHE A 8 -17.46 7.53 0.81
C PHE A 8 -16.70 8.08 2.02
N ARG A 9 -16.48 7.27 3.06
CA ARG A 9 -15.65 7.65 4.22
C ARG A 9 -14.18 7.88 3.85
N LEU A 10 -13.63 7.13 2.90
CA LEU A 10 -12.29 7.38 2.37
C LEU A 10 -12.27 8.69 1.58
N GLN A 11 -13.28 8.98 0.77
CA GLN A 11 -13.39 10.26 0.07
C GLN A 11 -13.48 11.44 1.04
N GLU A 12 -14.35 11.41 2.04
CA GLU A 12 -14.48 12.53 2.99
C GLU A 12 -13.19 12.79 3.76
N ASN A 13 -12.49 11.74 4.22
CA ASN A 13 -11.21 11.92 4.91
C ASN A 13 -10.12 12.48 4.00
N TYR A 14 -10.10 12.13 2.70
CA TYR A 14 -9.08 12.61 1.76
C TYR A 14 -9.35 14.02 1.22
N THR A 15 -10.60 14.39 0.96
CA THR A 15 -10.96 15.75 0.54
C THR A 15 -10.68 16.78 1.64
N GLN A 16 -10.75 16.38 2.92
CA GLN A 16 -10.34 17.24 4.03
C GLN A 16 -8.82 17.43 4.16
N LEU A 17 -8.02 16.50 3.64
CA LEU A 17 -6.55 16.60 3.66
C LEU A 17 -5.99 17.42 2.49
N ASN A 18 -6.70 17.53 1.36
CA ASN A 18 -6.29 18.40 0.26
C ASN A 18 -7.47 18.83 -0.64
N PRO A 19 -7.92 20.10 -0.60
CA PRO A 19 -9.13 20.55 -1.28
C PRO A 19 -9.01 20.58 -2.82
N ASN A 20 -7.81 20.37 -3.37
CA ASN A 20 -7.57 20.38 -4.82
C ASN A 20 -7.71 18.99 -5.48
N ILE A 21 -8.03 17.93 -4.72
CA ILE A 21 -8.17 16.57 -5.26
C ILE A 21 -9.65 16.28 -5.57
N LEU A 22 -10.01 16.24 -6.85
CA LEU A 22 -11.34 15.84 -7.30
C LEU A 22 -11.40 14.31 -7.47
N LEU A 23 -11.91 13.61 -6.45
CA LEU A 23 -12.20 12.17 -6.53
C LEU A 23 -13.54 11.97 -7.27
N HIS A 24 -13.48 11.56 -8.54
CA HIS A 24 -14.67 11.16 -9.28
C HIS A 24 -14.93 9.66 -9.03
N ILE A 25 -15.74 9.33 -8.01
CA ILE A 25 -16.22 7.97 -7.81
C ILE A 25 -17.31 7.68 -8.83
N ASN A 26 -17.02 6.84 -9.81
CA ASN A 26 -18.03 6.28 -10.71
C ASN A 26 -18.21 4.79 -10.40
N SER A 27 -19.46 4.34 -10.38
CA SER A 27 -19.94 3.09 -9.78
C SER A 27 -19.54 1.79 -10.50
N ASN A 28 -18.50 1.83 -11.33
CA ASN A 28 -17.93 0.63 -11.95
C ASN A 28 -16.59 0.33 -11.28
N LEU A 29 -16.54 -0.84 -10.64
CA LEU A 29 -15.53 -1.43 -9.74
C LEU A 29 -14.04 -1.42 -10.20
N CYS A 30 -13.66 -0.66 -11.23
CA CYS A 30 -12.32 -0.64 -11.81
C CYS A 30 -11.64 0.75 -11.80
N THR A 31 -12.38 1.84 -11.54
CA THR A 31 -11.86 3.20 -11.83
C THR A 31 -11.15 3.87 -10.64
N ILE A 32 -11.24 3.34 -9.42
CA ILE A 32 -10.57 3.91 -8.24
C ILE A 32 -9.03 3.78 -8.34
N VAL A 33 -8.54 2.85 -9.18
CA VAL A 33 -7.11 2.59 -9.37
C VAL A 33 -6.40 3.69 -10.16
N TYR A 34 -7.11 4.49 -10.97
CA TYR A 34 -6.45 5.36 -11.96
C TYR A 34 -6.09 6.78 -11.50
N ILE A 35 -6.62 7.27 -10.37
CA ILE A 35 -6.39 8.67 -9.96
C ILE A 35 -5.12 8.83 -9.11
N ILE A 36 -4.56 7.76 -8.52
CA ILE A 36 -3.33 7.83 -7.70
C ILE A 36 -2.07 7.59 -8.54
N CYS A 37 -2.09 8.04 -9.79
CA CYS A 37 -0.90 8.23 -10.63
C CYS A 37 -0.55 9.73 -10.74
N PHE A 38 -1.08 10.58 -9.85
CA PHE A 38 -0.77 12.00 -9.82
C PHE A 38 0.68 12.20 -9.41
N SER A 39 1.44 12.75 -10.36
CA SER A 39 2.82 13.22 -10.21
C SER A 39 2.90 14.25 -9.09
N PHE A 40 3.16 13.78 -7.86
CA PHE A 40 3.63 14.65 -6.79
C PHE A 40 5.09 15.01 -7.12
N LYS A 41 5.28 16.15 -7.80
CA LYS A 41 6.55 16.87 -7.78
C LYS A 41 6.68 17.57 -6.44
N GLY A 42 6.95 16.80 -5.39
CA GLY A 42 7.49 17.30 -4.14
C GLY A 42 8.94 16.86 -4.06
N ASP A 43 9.87 17.79 -3.81
CA ASP A 43 11.27 17.47 -3.56
C ASP A 43 11.37 16.74 -2.21
N GLY A 44 11.08 15.44 -2.22
CA GLY A 44 11.25 14.58 -1.06
C GLY A 44 12.71 14.35 -0.75
N MET A 45 13.05 14.43 0.54
CA MET A 45 14.42 14.29 1.05
C MET A 45 14.96 12.85 0.96
N ILE A 46 14.12 11.83 0.70
CA ILE A 46 14.61 10.49 0.36
C ILE A 46 15.20 10.55 -1.05
N GLY A 47 16.50 10.81 -1.11
CA GLY A 47 17.23 10.82 -2.37
C GLY A 47 17.02 9.53 -3.16
N ASP A 48 16.81 9.66 -4.47
CA ASP A 48 16.68 8.51 -5.37
C ASP A 48 18.04 7.81 -5.55
N THR A 49 18.44 7.07 -4.52
CA THR A 49 19.69 6.33 -4.48
C THR A 49 19.40 4.83 -4.46
N ASN A 50 20.34 4.07 -5.02
CA ASN A 50 20.24 2.60 -4.98
C ASN A 50 20.27 2.06 -3.55
N GLU A 51 20.91 2.77 -2.61
CA GLU A 51 20.97 2.37 -1.21
C GLU A 51 19.61 2.53 -0.52
N ASN A 52 18.96 3.67 -0.70
CA ASN A 52 17.61 3.90 -0.17
C ASN A 52 16.61 2.91 -0.75
N LYS A 53 16.68 2.61 -2.05
CA LYS A 53 15.85 1.59 -2.70
C LYS A 53 16.05 0.20 -2.08
N LYS A 54 17.30 -0.18 -1.76
CA LYS A 54 17.60 -1.45 -1.08
C LYS A 54 17.02 -1.47 0.33
N ILE A 55 17.22 -0.41 1.12
CA ILE A 55 16.67 -0.33 2.49
C ILE A 55 15.15 -0.48 2.45
N LEU A 56 14.47 0.28 1.58
CA LEU A 56 13.01 0.19 1.39
C LEU A 56 12.57 -1.23 0.99
N ALA A 57 13.32 -1.87 0.10
CA ALA A 57 13.05 -3.25 -0.31
C ALA A 57 13.24 -4.24 0.85
N HIS A 58 14.28 -4.07 1.67
CA HIS A 58 14.53 -4.90 2.84
C HIS A 58 13.43 -4.74 3.89
N LEU A 59 13.09 -3.51 4.28
CA LEU A 59 12.02 -3.23 5.25
C LEU A 59 10.69 -3.80 4.80
N TYR A 60 10.34 -3.62 3.52
CA TYR A 60 9.13 -4.21 2.97
C TYR A 60 9.14 -5.74 3.10
N ASN A 61 10.25 -6.38 2.71
CA ASN A 61 10.34 -7.83 2.72
C ASN A 61 10.37 -8.40 4.15
N ASP A 62 10.92 -7.68 5.12
CA ASP A 62 10.96 -8.12 6.51
C ASP A 62 9.58 -8.07 7.16
N VAL A 63 8.77 -7.05 6.86
CA VAL A 63 7.34 -7.05 7.23
C VAL A 63 6.60 -8.23 6.58
N SER A 64 6.90 -8.55 5.32
CA SER A 64 6.31 -9.72 4.65
C SER A 64 6.67 -11.04 5.35
N LYS A 65 7.94 -11.23 5.70
CA LYS A 65 8.38 -12.44 6.41
C LYS A 65 7.80 -12.52 7.80
N GLU A 66 7.73 -11.41 8.53
CA GLU A 66 7.14 -11.37 9.87
C GLU A 66 5.66 -11.77 9.83
N MET A 67 4.92 -11.21 8.87
CA MET A 67 3.47 -11.42 8.75
C MET A 67 3.10 -12.80 8.20
N PHE A 68 3.84 -13.29 7.21
CA PHE A 68 3.43 -14.44 6.40
C PHE A 68 4.41 -15.62 6.48
N GLY A 69 5.56 -15.46 7.15
CA GLY A 69 6.64 -16.44 7.17
C GLY A 69 7.41 -16.55 5.85
N VAL A 70 6.99 -15.80 4.82
CA VAL A 70 7.57 -15.82 3.48
C VAL A 70 7.77 -14.40 2.96
N GLY A 71 8.90 -14.20 2.27
CA GLY A 71 9.19 -12.95 1.58
C GLY A 71 8.44 -12.82 0.25
N THR A 72 8.62 -11.68 -0.40
CA THR A 72 8.12 -11.40 -1.74
C THR A 72 8.93 -12.13 -2.81
N THR A 73 8.28 -12.61 -3.86
CA THR A 73 8.94 -13.24 -5.01
C THR A 73 9.53 -12.22 -5.97
N LEU A 74 8.85 -11.08 -6.14
CA LEU A 74 9.33 -9.95 -6.91
C LEU A 74 9.10 -8.68 -6.09
N LEU A 75 10.06 -7.77 -6.13
CA LEU A 75 9.99 -6.50 -5.43
C LEU A 75 10.72 -5.45 -6.25
N LYS A 76 10.02 -4.37 -6.58
CA LYS A 76 10.57 -3.21 -7.28
C LYS A 76 10.24 -1.95 -6.49
N VAL A 77 11.26 -1.14 -6.22
CA VAL A 77 11.12 0.15 -5.57
C VAL A 77 11.45 1.25 -6.56
N SER A 78 10.57 2.24 -6.66
CA SER A 78 10.76 3.46 -7.44
C SER A 78 10.53 4.66 -6.53
N ILE A 79 11.43 5.64 -6.61
CA ILE A 79 11.39 6.86 -5.82
C ILE A 79 11.24 8.02 -6.80
N SER A 80 10.26 8.89 -6.57
CA SER A 80 10.01 10.08 -7.38
C SER A 80 9.71 11.23 -6.43
N GLY A 81 10.75 11.98 -6.09
CA GLY A 81 10.66 13.02 -5.06
C GLY A 81 10.21 12.43 -3.72
N ALA A 82 9.13 12.94 -3.15
CA ALA A 82 8.54 12.48 -1.90
C ALA A 82 7.73 11.18 -2.00
N LEU A 83 7.45 10.71 -3.22
CA LEU A 83 6.66 9.52 -3.45
C LEU A 83 7.56 8.29 -3.65
N VAL A 84 7.38 7.31 -2.78
CA VAL A 84 7.95 5.97 -2.94
C VAL A 84 6.84 5.02 -3.39
N THR A 85 7.07 4.34 -4.51
CA THR A 85 6.19 3.26 -4.99
C THR A 85 6.92 1.94 -4.90
N ILE A 86 6.31 0.99 -4.21
CA ILE A 86 6.79 -0.39 -4.07
C ILE A 86 5.80 -1.32 -4.77
N GLN A 87 6.30 -2.06 -5.74
CA GLN A 87 5.54 -3.07 -6.49
C GLN A 87 6.05 -4.44 -6.05
N ALA A 88 5.17 -5.25 -5.46
CA ALA A 88 5.54 -6.52 -4.90
C ALA A 88 4.65 -7.64 -5.42
N LYS A 89 5.25 -8.79 -5.72
CA LYS A 89 4.51 -10.03 -5.98
C LYS A 89 4.70 -10.96 -4.80
N HIS A 90 3.60 -11.27 -4.12
CA HIS A 90 3.59 -12.09 -2.92
C HIS A 90 3.41 -13.56 -3.27
N LYS A 91 4.03 -14.45 -2.51
CA LYS A 91 3.67 -15.87 -2.54
C LYS A 91 2.41 -16.06 -1.70
N ARG A 92 1.42 -16.78 -2.21
CA ARG A 92 0.16 -17.02 -1.48
C ARG A 92 0.46 -17.70 -0.14
N ALA A 93 0.00 -17.11 0.95
CA ALA A 93 0.13 -17.71 2.27
C ALA A 93 -0.71 -19.00 2.32
N ALA A 94 -0.07 -20.13 2.65
CA ALA A 94 -0.70 -21.45 2.63
C ALA A 94 -2.00 -21.53 3.46
N ARG A 95 -2.10 -20.72 4.52
CA ARG A 95 -3.28 -20.66 5.40
C ARG A 95 -4.50 -20.02 4.74
N SER A 96 -4.31 -19.04 3.86
CA SER A 96 -5.42 -18.42 3.10
C SER A 96 -5.96 -19.36 2.02
N THR A 97 -5.12 -20.23 1.46
CA THR A 97 -5.54 -21.27 0.49
C THR A 97 -6.47 -22.31 1.12
N ALA A 98 -6.24 -22.69 2.39
CA ALA A 98 -7.11 -23.64 3.08
C ALA A 98 -8.53 -23.08 3.31
N LEU A 99 -8.63 -21.77 3.61
CA LEU A 99 -9.89 -21.05 3.81
C LEU A 99 -10.69 -20.84 2.50
N GLU A 100 -10.03 -20.85 1.35
CA GLU A 100 -10.65 -20.66 0.03
C GLU A 100 -11.64 -21.79 -0.32
N GLY A 101 -11.39 -23.01 0.18
CA GLY A 101 -12.24 -24.18 -0.08
C GLY A 101 -13.53 -24.24 0.75
N GLU A 102 -13.57 -23.55 1.89
CA GLU A 102 -14.70 -23.65 2.82
C GLU A 102 -15.56 -22.37 2.86
N VAL A 103 -14.96 -21.18 2.99
CA VAL A 103 -15.71 -19.92 3.16
C VAL A 103 -15.04 -18.76 2.40
N PRO A 104 -15.39 -18.54 1.12
CA PRO A 104 -14.77 -17.50 0.28
C PRO A 104 -14.98 -16.06 0.77
N SER A 105 -16.09 -15.76 1.45
CA SER A 105 -16.37 -14.43 1.99
C SER A 105 -15.40 -14.07 3.12
N LEU A 106 -15.10 -15.02 4.00
CA LEU A 106 -14.18 -14.85 5.11
C LEU A 106 -12.75 -14.59 4.63
N LYS A 107 -12.35 -15.21 3.52
CA LYS A 107 -11.05 -14.96 2.89
C LYS A 107 -10.86 -13.48 2.51
N MET A 108 -11.88 -12.86 1.89
CA MET A 108 -11.79 -11.45 1.49
C MET A 108 -11.63 -10.51 2.69
N GLU A 109 -12.34 -10.80 3.78
CA GLU A 109 -12.25 -10.04 5.02
C GLU A 109 -10.87 -10.19 5.68
N VAL A 110 -10.35 -11.42 5.74
CA VAL A 110 -9.01 -11.71 6.24
C VAL A 110 -7.95 -11.00 5.40
N ASP A 111 -8.02 -11.07 4.07
CA ASP A 111 -7.05 -10.43 3.18
C ASP A 111 -7.08 -8.89 3.33
N PHE A 112 -8.27 -8.30 3.52
CA PHE A 112 -8.43 -6.88 3.82
C PHE A 112 -7.76 -6.48 5.13
N HIS A 113 -8.04 -7.19 6.23
CA HIS A 113 -7.45 -6.91 7.53
C HIS A 113 -5.94 -7.14 7.55
N LEU A 114 -5.46 -8.17 6.87
CA LEU A 114 -4.02 -8.40 6.67
C LEU A 114 -3.38 -7.25 5.90
N SER A 115 -4.09 -6.67 4.92
CA SER A 115 -3.59 -5.50 4.20
C SER A 115 -3.44 -4.27 5.09
N LEU A 116 -4.44 -3.99 5.94
CA LEU A 116 -4.39 -2.91 6.91
C LEU A 116 -3.27 -3.09 7.94
N LEU A 117 -3.12 -4.30 8.48
CA LEU A 117 -2.08 -4.62 9.45
C LEU A 117 -0.67 -4.48 8.84
N TYR A 118 -0.50 -4.92 7.60
CA TYR A 118 0.74 -4.74 6.85
C TYR A 118 1.09 -3.26 6.69
N LYS A 119 0.11 -2.45 6.26
CA LYS A 119 0.28 -1.00 6.11
C LYS A 119 0.77 -0.36 7.41
N ARG A 120 0.19 -0.73 8.55
CA ARG A 120 0.60 -0.21 9.87
C ARG A 120 2.04 -0.60 10.23
N LYS A 121 2.37 -1.89 10.14
CA LYS A 121 3.73 -2.40 10.45
C LYS A 121 4.80 -1.79 9.55
N LEU A 122 4.49 -1.63 8.26
CA LEU A 122 5.42 -0.99 7.33
C LEU A 122 5.67 0.47 7.71
N ALA A 123 4.63 1.23 8.08
CA ALA A 123 4.79 2.60 8.54
C ALA A 123 5.68 2.69 9.80
N GLU A 124 5.48 1.80 10.78
CA GLU A 124 6.29 1.72 12.01
C GLU A 124 7.78 1.43 11.70
N GLN A 125 8.05 0.48 10.81
CA GLN A 125 9.40 0.14 10.35
C GLN A 125 10.05 1.32 9.62
N LEU A 126 9.32 1.95 8.70
CA LEU A 126 9.84 3.09 7.95
C LEU A 126 10.15 4.28 8.86
N ALA A 127 9.30 4.59 9.85
CA ALA A 127 9.53 5.67 10.81
C ALA A 127 10.74 5.43 11.73
N THR A 128 11.18 4.17 11.88
CA THR A 128 12.39 3.84 12.64
C THR A 128 13.67 4.08 11.82
N HIS A 129 13.58 3.97 10.50
CA HIS A 129 14.73 4.06 9.59
C HIS A 129 14.88 5.42 8.90
N PHE A 130 13.77 6.09 8.61
CA PHE A 130 13.72 7.39 7.97
C PHE A 130 13.24 8.44 8.97
N HIS A 131 13.91 9.59 8.99
CA HIS A 131 13.59 10.68 9.90
C HIS A 131 12.42 11.53 9.39
N ASP A 132 12.17 11.50 8.08
CA ASP A 132 11.09 12.25 7.45
C ASP A 132 9.72 11.70 7.88
N PRO A 133 8.75 12.57 8.22
CA PRO A 133 7.41 12.12 8.57
C PRO A 133 6.75 11.42 7.38
N ILE A 134 6.01 10.35 7.65
CA ILE A 134 5.19 9.69 6.62
C ILE A 134 3.80 10.32 6.68
N GLU A 135 3.39 11.01 5.61
CA GLU A 135 2.03 11.57 5.53
C GLU A 135 1.02 10.50 5.19
N VAL A 136 1.36 9.65 4.21
CA VAL A 136 0.40 8.70 3.64
C VAL A 136 1.10 7.39 3.31
N VAL A 137 0.45 6.28 3.68
CA VAL A 137 0.74 4.95 3.15
C VAL A 137 -0.52 4.38 2.52
N LEU A 138 -0.46 4.03 1.25
CA LEU A 138 -1.52 3.37 0.51
C LEU A 138 -1.03 2.00 0.10
N ARG A 139 -1.85 0.97 0.31
CA ARG A 139 -1.56 -0.39 -0.13
C ARG A 139 -2.79 -0.99 -0.76
N ASP A 140 -2.66 -1.37 -2.02
CA ASP A 140 -3.66 -2.15 -2.75
C ASP A 140 -3.10 -3.55 -2.99
N TYR A 141 -3.85 -4.57 -2.59
CA TYR A 141 -3.47 -5.98 -2.73
C TYR A 141 -4.54 -6.72 -3.52
N ASP A 142 -4.15 -7.31 -4.63
CA ASP A 142 -5.00 -8.15 -5.44
C ASP A 142 -4.72 -9.63 -5.15
N ALA A 143 -5.65 -10.30 -4.46
CA ALA A 143 -5.55 -11.72 -4.13
C ALA A 143 -5.56 -12.65 -5.37
N LYS A 144 -6.14 -12.19 -6.49
CA LYS A 144 -6.21 -12.95 -7.74
C LYS A 144 -4.85 -13.03 -8.42
N THR A 145 -4.19 -11.88 -8.58
CA THR A 145 -2.89 -11.80 -9.27
C THR A 145 -1.69 -11.85 -8.32
N GLN A 146 -1.94 -11.72 -7.01
CA GLN A 146 -0.96 -11.68 -5.91
C GLN A 146 -0.03 -10.46 -5.95
N TRP A 147 -0.40 -9.45 -6.72
CA TRP A 147 0.32 -8.18 -6.75
C TRP A 147 -0.13 -7.30 -5.60
N ALA A 148 0.84 -6.58 -5.03
CA ALA A 148 0.62 -5.48 -4.12
C ALA A 148 1.33 -4.24 -4.67
N PHE A 149 0.59 -3.13 -4.71
CA PHE A 149 1.16 -1.81 -4.95
C PHE A 149 1.09 -1.02 -3.66
N THR A 150 2.23 -0.51 -3.22
CA THR A 150 2.33 0.27 -1.99
C THR A 150 2.93 1.62 -2.32
N ASN A 151 2.16 2.68 -2.12
CA ASN A 151 2.60 4.06 -2.34
C ASN A 151 2.77 4.72 -0.97
N ILE A 152 3.92 5.33 -0.74
CA ILE A 152 4.27 6.02 0.49
C ILE A 152 4.63 7.44 0.13
N LEU A 153 3.95 8.40 0.74
CA LEU A 153 4.25 9.82 0.62
C LEU A 153 4.92 10.28 1.92
N PHE A 154 6.14 10.78 1.79
CA PHE A 154 6.85 11.45 2.87
C PHE A 154 6.51 12.94 2.88
N SER A 155 6.45 13.54 4.05
CA SER A 155 6.25 14.99 4.21
C SER A 155 7.51 15.74 3.81
N THR A 156 7.32 16.93 3.25
CA THR A 156 8.42 17.90 3.07
C THR A 156 8.45 18.78 4.32
N SER A 157 9.43 18.55 5.20
CA SER A 157 9.68 19.42 6.35
C SER A 157 10.32 20.74 5.95
#